data_AF-A0A8J4XEE7-F1
#
_entry.id   AF-A0A8J4XEE7-F1
#
_cell.length_a   1.000
_cell.length_b   1.000
_cell.length_c   1.000
_cell.angle_alpha   90.00
_cell.angle_beta   90.00
_cell.angle_gamma   90.00
#
_symmetry.space_group_name_H-M   'P 1'
#
loop_
_entity.id
_entity.type
_entity.pdbx_description
1 polymer ?
#
loop_
_entity_poly.entity_id
_entity_poly.type
_entity_poly.pdbx_seq_one_letter_code
_entity_poly.pdbx_strand_id
1 'polypeptide(L)'
;MGGQLVVNVHVQNFLGLPKKHGGDFLIARLHTPELGAGVAGKVRDHHNGNYTVLFPLLWTGVVWVDITMVHPSEAVVVLKRLQEEQPNRVFFKSLFRSGFLSETTVCNLCLPLNQQPLCNYTDPETGEPWYCYKPKMLGCDTRINHYKGGYKKNLITEYEAQFFQSDVNIKVPIHASGMDNVTVLPAEKAQVKIKSKYNAAGYYYHNFWRPLSGTVIQHFNDSSAITHCLRGKIIYMLGDSTVRQWFEYFTAFVP
;
A
#
# COMPACT_ATOMS: atom_id res chain seq x y z
N MET A 1 28.88 -7.51 -0.49
CA MET A 1 27.51 -7.47 -1.03
C MET A 1 27.34 -6.12 -1.69
N GLY A 2 26.71 -6.04 -2.86
CA GLY A 2 26.77 -4.82 -3.67
C GLY A 2 26.53 -4.98 -5.16
N GLY A 3 26.24 -6.20 -5.64
CA GLY A 3 25.76 -6.43 -7.00
C GLY A 3 24.27 -6.08 -7.17
N GLN A 4 23.82 -6.07 -8.42
CA GLN A 4 22.42 -5.89 -8.78
C GLN A 4 21.99 -7.01 -9.72
N LEU A 5 20.77 -7.50 -9.52
CA LEU A 5 20.10 -8.36 -10.49
C LEU A 5 19.19 -7.48 -11.35
N VAL A 6 19.35 -7.58 -12.66
CA VAL A 6 18.53 -6.89 -13.66
C VAL A 6 17.66 -7.93 -14.34
N VAL A 7 16.34 -7.77 -14.22
CA VAL A 7 15.35 -8.68 -14.83
C VAL A 7 14.61 -7.91 -15.92
N ASN A 8 14.56 -8.48 -17.12
CA ASN A 8 13.75 -7.95 -18.22
C ASN A 8 12.38 -8.63 -18.19
N VAL A 9 11.33 -7.83 -18.28
CA VAL A 9 9.94 -8.28 -18.22
C VAL A 9 9.27 -7.90 -19.52
N HIS A 10 8.66 -8.88 -20.16
CA HIS A 10 7.92 -8.71 -21.41
C HIS A 10 6.45 -8.98 -21.12
N VAL A 11 5.61 -7.97 -21.31
CA VAL A 11 4.16 -8.10 -21.06
C VAL A 11 3.44 -8.32 -22.38
N GLN A 12 2.51 -9.27 -22.37
CA GLN A 12 1.66 -9.59 -23.50
C GLN A 12 0.25 -9.02 -23.29
N ASN A 13 -0.43 -8.69 -24.38
CA ASN A 13 -1.85 -8.36 -24.35
C ASN A 13 -2.71 -9.62 -24.25
N PHE A 14 -4.03 -9.44 -24.19
CA PHE A 14 -4.99 -10.55 -24.07
C PHE A 14 -4.98 -11.53 -25.26
N LEU A 15 -4.38 -11.13 -26.40
CA LEU A 15 -4.20 -11.99 -27.59
C LEU A 15 -2.89 -12.78 -27.56
N GLY A 16 -2.09 -12.66 -26.49
CA GLY A 16 -0.75 -13.26 -26.39
C GLY A 16 0.31 -12.54 -27.23
N LEU A 17 0.02 -11.34 -27.75
CA LEU A 17 0.97 -10.55 -28.52
C LEU A 17 1.71 -9.58 -27.60
N PRO A 18 2.99 -9.27 -27.87
CA PRO A 18 3.72 -8.25 -27.10
C PRO A 18 2.95 -6.92 -27.05
N LYS A 19 2.78 -6.35 -25.86
CA LYS A 19 2.21 -5.00 -25.73
C LYS A 19 3.11 -4.00 -26.46
N LYS A 20 2.50 -2.93 -26.97
CA LYS A 20 3.19 -1.84 -27.68
C LYS A 20 3.29 -0.55 -26.86
N HIS A 21 2.77 -0.57 -25.63
CA HIS A 21 2.70 0.55 -24.72
C HIS A 21 2.91 0.06 -23.28
N GLY A 22 3.34 0.96 -22.40
CA GLY A 22 3.53 0.67 -20.97
C GLY A 22 2.36 1.11 -20.10
N GLY A 23 2.64 1.46 -18.84
CA GLY A 23 1.66 1.95 -17.87
C GLY A 23 1.00 0.86 -17.02
N ASP A 24 1.39 -0.41 -17.17
CA ASP A 24 0.95 -1.48 -16.28
C ASP A 24 1.53 -1.26 -14.88
N PHE A 25 0.73 -1.54 -13.85
CA PHE A 25 1.19 -1.47 -12.48
C PHE A 25 1.80 -2.81 -12.05
N LEU A 26 3.12 -2.89 -12.10
CA LEU A 26 3.88 -4.06 -11.66
C LEU A 26 4.44 -3.84 -10.25
N ILE A 27 4.33 -4.86 -9.42
CA ILE A 27 5.11 -5.00 -8.19
C ILE A 27 6.08 -6.14 -8.35
N ALA A 28 7.25 -6.01 -7.74
CA ALA A 28 8.28 -7.02 -7.82
C ALA A 28 8.96 -7.15 -6.47
N ARG A 29 9.38 -8.36 -6.11
CA ARG A 29 10.16 -8.64 -4.90
C ARG A 29 11.17 -9.74 -5.15
N LEU A 30 12.30 -9.61 -4.47
CA LEU A 30 13.30 -10.67 -4.34
C LEU A 30 13.19 -11.19 -2.92
N HIS A 31 13.04 -12.50 -2.71
CA HIS A 31 12.83 -13.04 -1.37
C HIS A 31 13.42 -14.44 -1.16
N THR A 32 13.65 -14.79 0.10
CA THR A 32 14.00 -16.15 0.55
C THR A 32 13.10 -16.45 1.75
N PRO A 33 12.01 -17.24 1.58
CA PRO A 33 11.00 -17.41 2.63
C PRO A 33 11.56 -18.00 3.92
N GLU A 34 12.46 -18.97 3.80
CA GLU A 34 13.08 -19.69 4.93
C GLU A 34 13.93 -18.75 5.80
N LEU A 35 14.47 -17.70 5.19
CA LEU A 35 15.25 -16.68 5.90
C LEU A 35 14.40 -15.50 6.34
N GLY A 36 13.09 -15.46 6.06
CA GLY A 36 12.27 -14.26 6.28
C GLY A 36 12.91 -13.03 5.63
N ALA A 37 13.52 -13.22 4.47
CA ALA A 37 14.29 -12.19 3.77
C ALA A 37 13.54 -11.71 2.53
N GLY A 38 13.54 -10.40 2.30
CA GLY A 38 12.77 -9.81 1.22
C GLY A 38 13.13 -8.37 0.93
N VAL A 39 13.20 -8.02 -0.35
CA VAL A 39 13.42 -6.64 -0.81
C VAL A 39 12.54 -6.34 -2.03
N ALA A 40 12.02 -5.12 -2.11
CA ALA A 40 11.22 -4.68 -3.25
C ALA A 40 12.07 -4.53 -4.52
N GLY A 41 11.53 -4.82 -5.69
CA GLY A 41 12.17 -4.52 -6.97
C GLY A 41 11.88 -3.09 -7.40
N LYS A 42 12.86 -2.40 -7.99
CA LYS A 42 12.61 -1.12 -8.66
C LYS A 42 12.20 -1.39 -10.10
N VAL A 43 10.92 -1.21 -10.40
CA VAL A 43 10.36 -1.37 -11.74
C VAL A 43 10.63 -0.09 -12.55
N ARG A 44 11.09 -0.27 -13.79
CA ARG A 44 11.22 0.76 -14.82
C ARG A 44 10.41 0.37 -16.03
N ASP A 45 9.43 1.19 -16.37
CA ASP A 45 8.66 1.08 -17.61
C ASP A 45 9.45 1.70 -18.78
N HIS A 46 9.55 0.98 -19.90
CA HIS A 46 10.17 1.48 -21.14
C HIS A 46 9.13 2.06 -22.11
N HIS A 47 7.86 2.09 -21.70
CA HIS A 47 6.71 2.64 -22.44
C HIS A 47 6.42 1.96 -23.78
N ASN A 48 6.90 0.72 -23.95
CA ASN A 48 6.77 -0.05 -25.18
C ASN A 48 6.31 -1.50 -24.93
N GLY A 49 5.74 -1.78 -23.76
CA GLY A 49 5.33 -3.11 -23.32
C GLY A 49 6.42 -3.93 -22.62
N ASN A 50 7.66 -3.43 -22.63
CA ASN A 50 8.76 -4.01 -21.87
C ASN A 50 9.03 -3.21 -20.60
N TYR A 51 9.48 -3.91 -19.56
CA TYR A 51 9.91 -3.34 -18.29
C TYR A 51 11.27 -3.92 -17.89
N THR A 52 11.98 -3.20 -17.04
CA THR A 52 13.16 -3.72 -16.36
C THR A 52 12.96 -3.59 -14.85
N VAL A 53 13.25 -4.65 -14.12
CA VAL A 53 13.25 -4.65 -12.66
C VAL A 53 14.68 -4.74 -12.14
N LEU A 54 15.03 -3.83 -11.23
CA LEU A 54 16.33 -3.79 -10.58
C LEU A 54 16.19 -4.25 -9.13
N PHE A 55 16.96 -5.28 -8.76
CA PHE A 55 17.04 -5.78 -7.38
C PHE A 55 18.46 -5.60 -6.84
N PRO A 56 18.64 -5.01 -5.65
CA PRO A 56 19.91 -5.05 -4.96
C PRO A 56 20.13 -6.44 -4.35
N LEU A 57 21.34 -6.99 -4.48
CA LEU A 57 21.70 -8.27 -3.86
C LEU A 57 22.25 -8.03 -2.45
N LEU A 58 21.39 -8.23 -1.45
CA LEU A 58 21.60 -7.78 -0.06
C LEU A 58 21.87 -8.91 0.95
N TRP A 59 21.72 -10.18 0.55
CA TRP A 59 22.07 -11.35 1.35
C TRP A 59 22.54 -12.48 0.45
N THR A 60 23.28 -13.42 1.03
CA THR A 60 23.79 -14.61 0.35
C THR A 60 22.81 -15.77 0.40
N GLY A 61 22.86 -16.65 -0.60
CA GLY A 61 21.99 -17.83 -0.70
C GLY A 61 21.09 -17.80 -1.93
N VAL A 62 20.18 -18.77 -2.03
CA VAL A 62 19.19 -18.84 -3.10
C VAL A 62 18.11 -17.80 -2.86
N VAL A 63 17.85 -16.98 -3.88
CA VAL A 63 16.85 -15.91 -3.86
C VAL A 63 15.86 -16.12 -4.99
N TRP A 64 14.58 -15.92 -4.69
CA TRP A 64 13.47 -16.08 -5.63
C TRP A 64 12.99 -14.72 -6.12
N VAL A 65 12.78 -14.61 -7.42
CA VAL A 65 12.20 -13.44 -8.08
C VAL A 65 10.70 -13.65 -8.24
N ASP A 66 9.92 -12.73 -7.70
CA ASP A 66 8.46 -12.73 -7.83
C ASP A 66 8.01 -11.38 -8.39
N ILE A 67 7.32 -11.43 -9.52
CA ILE A 67 6.82 -10.25 -10.23
C ILE A 67 5.33 -10.46 -10.46
N THR A 68 4.53 -9.48 -10.06
CA THR A 68 3.08 -9.52 -10.21
C THR A 68 2.61 -8.28 -10.96
N MET A 69 1.84 -8.47 -12.02
CA MET A 69 1.05 -7.40 -12.63
C MET A 69 -0.21 -7.21 -11.79
N VAL A 70 -0.24 -6.14 -10.99
CA VAL A 70 -1.37 -5.84 -10.11
C VAL A 70 -2.56 -5.36 -10.94
N HIS A 71 -2.31 -4.44 -11.87
CA HIS A 71 -3.32 -3.92 -12.79
C HIS A 71 -2.71 -3.67 -14.18
N PRO A 72 -3.41 -4.01 -15.27
CA PRO A 72 -2.99 -3.61 -16.61
C PRO A 72 -3.14 -2.09 -16.80
N SER A 73 -2.43 -1.53 -17.78
CA SER A 73 -2.43 -0.10 -18.09
C SER A 73 -3.85 0.46 -18.29
N GLU A 74 -4.74 -0.29 -18.91
CA GLU A 74 -6.14 0.08 -19.12
C GLU A 74 -6.90 0.25 -17.78
N ALA A 75 -6.70 -0.66 -16.83
CA ALA A 75 -7.26 -0.54 -15.48
C ALA A 75 -6.67 0.66 -14.72
N VAL A 76 -5.36 0.91 -14.87
CA VAL A 76 -4.68 2.05 -14.22
C VAL A 76 -5.29 3.37 -14.69
N VAL A 77 -5.60 3.51 -15.98
CA VAL A 77 -6.28 4.69 -16.52
C VAL A 77 -7.66 4.89 -15.90
N VAL A 78 -8.46 3.81 -15.77
CA VAL A 78 -9.77 3.86 -15.12
C VAL A 78 -9.64 4.28 -13.65
N LEU A 79 -8.71 3.68 -12.91
CA LEU A 79 -8.48 4.02 -11.50
C LEU A 79 -8.05 5.49 -11.32
N LYS A 80 -7.20 6.01 -12.22
CA LYS A 80 -6.79 7.41 -12.20
C LYS A 80 -7.97 8.34 -12.44
N ARG A 81 -8.80 8.06 -13.45
CA ARG A 81 -10.04 8.82 -13.71
C ARG A 81 -10.95 8.82 -12.49
N LEU A 82 -11.19 7.67 -11.86
CA LEU A 82 -12.01 7.56 -10.65
C LEU A 82 -11.44 8.35 -9.47
N GLN A 83 -10.11 8.49 -9.38
CA GLN A 83 -9.47 9.30 -8.35
C GLN A 83 -9.75 10.79 -8.55
N GLU A 84 -9.73 11.26 -9.79
CA GLU A 84 -9.92 12.66 -10.15
C GLU A 84 -11.41 13.06 -10.17
N GLU A 85 -12.26 12.26 -10.81
CA GLU A 85 -13.69 12.57 -11.02
C GLU A 85 -14.58 12.14 -9.85
N GLN A 86 -14.18 11.11 -9.09
CA GLN A 86 -14.98 10.54 -8.00
C GLN A 86 -14.16 10.43 -6.70
N PRO A 87 -13.61 11.54 -6.16
CA PRO A 87 -12.81 11.53 -4.94
C PRO A 87 -13.63 11.08 -3.72
N ASN A 88 -14.94 11.29 -3.73
CA ASN A 88 -15.88 10.86 -2.68
C ASN A 88 -16.55 9.50 -2.99
N ARG A 89 -15.96 8.68 -3.87
CA ARG A 89 -16.48 7.32 -4.17
C ARG A 89 -16.50 6.41 -2.96
N VAL A 90 -15.52 6.57 -2.07
CA VAL A 90 -15.55 5.97 -0.74
C VAL A 90 -16.29 6.95 0.14
N PHE A 91 -17.39 6.49 0.74
CA PHE A 91 -18.09 7.30 1.73
C PHE A 91 -17.90 6.68 3.11
N PHE A 92 -17.77 7.55 4.08
CA PHE A 92 -17.63 7.19 5.48
C PHE A 92 -18.94 7.46 6.20
N LYS A 93 -19.07 6.91 7.40
CA LYS A 93 -20.18 7.18 8.31
C LYS A 93 -19.62 7.44 9.70
N SER A 94 -20.39 8.16 10.51
CA SER A 94 -20.11 8.33 11.93
C SER A 94 -21.35 7.99 12.74
N LEU A 95 -21.14 7.36 13.90
CA LEU A 95 -22.15 7.18 14.93
C LEU A 95 -22.22 8.44 15.80
N PHE A 96 -23.43 8.95 16.01
CA PHE A 96 -23.76 10.01 16.94
C PHE A 96 -24.59 9.40 18.06
N ARG A 97 -24.31 9.75 19.32
CA ARG A 97 -25.05 9.19 20.45
C ARG A 97 -25.14 10.16 21.61
N SER A 98 -26.34 10.26 22.17
CA SER A 98 -26.60 10.91 23.45
C SER A 98 -27.54 10.05 24.27
N GLY A 99 -27.03 9.45 25.36
CA GLY A 99 -27.76 8.47 26.16
C GLY A 99 -28.22 7.25 25.33
N PHE A 100 -29.53 7.07 25.23
CA PHE A 100 -30.17 5.99 24.47
C PHE A 100 -30.41 6.32 22.99
N LEU A 101 -30.32 7.59 22.60
CA LEU A 101 -30.50 7.99 21.21
C LEU A 101 -29.19 7.76 20.43
N SER A 102 -29.31 7.11 19.27
CA SER A 102 -28.20 6.91 18.36
C SER A 102 -28.62 7.11 16.91
N GLU A 103 -27.84 7.87 16.16
CA GLU A 103 -28.03 8.08 14.74
C GLU A 103 -26.71 7.89 13.99
N THR A 104 -26.80 7.34 12.78
CA THR A 104 -25.63 7.21 11.91
C THR A 104 -25.83 8.05 10.67
N THR A 105 -24.91 8.97 10.41
CA THR A 105 -24.93 9.82 9.21
C THR A 105 -23.68 9.63 8.37
N VAL A 106 -23.78 10.01 7.09
CA VAL A 106 -22.65 9.94 6.15
C VAL A 106 -21.69 11.09 6.41
N CYS A 107 -20.40 10.79 6.33
CA CYS A 107 -19.29 11.73 6.46
C CYS A 107 -18.34 11.60 5.28
N ASN A 108 -17.72 12.72 4.88
CA ASN A 108 -16.69 12.74 3.84
C ASN A 108 -15.90 14.05 3.85
N LEU A 109 -14.78 14.08 3.10
CA LEU A 109 -13.99 15.27 2.83
C LEU A 109 -14.81 16.38 2.15
N CYS A 110 -15.70 15.99 1.23
CA CYS A 110 -16.59 16.89 0.50
C CYS A 110 -18.03 16.34 0.51
N LEU A 111 -18.96 17.05 1.13
CA LEU A 111 -20.39 16.75 1.12
C LEU A 111 -21.17 17.90 0.47
N PRO A 112 -22.16 17.62 -0.40
CA PRO A 112 -23.03 18.66 -0.95
C PRO A 112 -23.82 19.40 0.15
N LEU A 113 -23.63 20.72 0.23
CA LEU A 113 -24.31 21.61 1.18
C LEU A 113 -25.82 21.73 0.93
N ASN A 114 -26.25 21.55 -0.31
CA ASN A 114 -27.63 21.73 -0.75
C ASN A 114 -28.58 20.58 -0.34
N GLN A 115 -28.07 19.49 0.23
CA GLN A 115 -28.89 18.34 0.60
C GLN A 115 -29.40 18.43 2.04
N GLN A 116 -28.51 18.68 3.01
CA GLN A 116 -28.82 18.69 4.45
C GLN A 116 -27.81 19.57 5.20
N PRO A 117 -28.17 20.10 6.39
CA PRO A 117 -27.21 20.77 7.26
C PRO A 117 -26.00 19.88 7.56
N LEU A 118 -24.81 20.48 7.67
CA LEU A 118 -23.57 19.77 7.92
C LEU A 118 -23.02 20.08 9.32
N CYS A 119 -22.40 19.08 9.93
CA CYS A 119 -21.46 19.24 11.02
C CYS A 119 -20.05 19.41 10.44
N ASN A 120 -19.36 20.47 10.85
CA ASN A 120 -18.00 20.77 10.44
C ASN A 120 -16.99 20.26 11.49
N TYR A 121 -16.12 19.35 11.08
CA TYR A 121 -15.01 18.80 11.86
C TYR A 121 -13.67 19.01 11.14
N THR A 122 -13.55 20.06 10.34
CA THR A 122 -12.26 20.48 9.80
C THR A 122 -11.24 20.54 10.93
N ASP A 123 -10.11 19.88 10.74
CA ASP A 123 -9.04 19.89 11.73
C ASP A 123 -8.52 21.33 11.89
N PRO A 124 -8.51 21.88 13.11
CA PRO A 124 -8.14 23.27 13.33
C PRO A 124 -6.64 23.55 13.14
N GLU A 125 -5.78 22.55 13.21
CA GLU A 125 -4.33 22.70 13.06
C GLU A 125 -3.89 22.51 11.61
N THR A 126 -4.37 21.46 10.94
CA THR A 126 -3.98 21.12 9.57
C THR A 126 -4.88 21.77 8.52
N GLY A 127 -6.09 22.20 8.91
CA GLY A 127 -7.12 22.67 7.98
C GLY A 127 -7.74 21.56 7.14
N GLU A 128 -7.46 20.29 7.45
CA GLU A 128 -7.98 19.15 6.69
C GLU A 128 -9.51 19.08 6.81
N PRO A 129 -10.27 19.16 5.71
CA PRO A 129 -11.72 19.23 5.76
C PRO A 129 -12.32 17.89 6.17
N TRP A 130 -13.29 17.91 7.09
CA TRP A 130 -14.09 16.74 7.40
C TRP A 130 -15.50 17.13 7.76
N TYR A 131 -16.48 16.61 7.03
CA TYR A 131 -17.88 16.96 7.23
C TYR A 131 -18.73 15.71 7.43
N CYS A 132 -19.78 15.84 8.23
CA CYS A 132 -20.85 14.85 8.32
C CYS A 132 -22.20 15.54 8.09
N TYR A 133 -23.18 14.83 7.53
CA TYR A 133 -24.56 15.31 7.61
C TYR A 133 -25.00 15.37 9.07
N LYS A 134 -25.70 16.44 9.44
CA LYS A 134 -26.19 16.62 10.79
C LYS A 134 -27.28 15.58 11.09
N PRO A 135 -27.17 14.80 12.19
CA PRO A 135 -28.24 13.90 12.62
C PRO A 135 -29.52 14.69 12.95
N LYS A 136 -30.69 14.05 12.83
CA LYS A 136 -31.98 14.75 12.91
C LYS A 136 -32.31 15.15 14.35
N MET A 137 -31.98 14.30 15.31
CA MET A 137 -32.33 14.47 16.72
C MET A 137 -31.12 14.81 17.60
N LEU A 138 -29.90 14.61 17.10
CA LEU A 138 -28.67 14.79 17.85
C LEU A 138 -27.86 16.03 17.43
N GLY A 139 -27.02 16.50 18.34
CA GLY A 139 -26.05 17.58 18.10
C GLY A 139 -24.78 17.08 17.42
N CYS A 140 -24.06 17.98 16.74
CA CYS A 140 -22.78 17.66 16.09
C CYS A 140 -21.68 17.26 17.08
N ASP A 141 -21.77 17.71 18.32
CA ASP A 141 -20.90 17.40 19.45
C ASP A 141 -21.04 15.96 19.96
N THR A 142 -22.10 15.25 19.56
CA THR A 142 -22.38 13.87 20.01
C THR A 142 -21.71 12.77 19.16
N ARG A 143 -20.79 13.14 18.27
CA ARG A 143 -20.08 12.21 17.38
C ARG A 143 -19.12 11.33 18.19
N ILE A 144 -19.26 10.01 18.05
CA ILE A 144 -18.44 9.02 18.76
C ILE A 144 -17.26 8.53 17.93
N ASN A 145 -17.47 8.27 16.63
CA ASN A 145 -16.47 7.58 15.81
C ASN A 145 -16.53 8.00 14.35
N HIS A 146 -15.76 7.32 13.51
CA HIS A 146 -15.94 7.27 12.07
C HIS A 146 -15.54 5.88 11.57
N TYR A 147 -16.18 5.43 10.49
CA TYR A 147 -15.88 4.15 9.85
C TYR A 147 -16.28 4.18 8.37
N LYS A 148 -15.73 3.25 7.59
CA LYS A 148 -16.05 3.13 6.17
C LYS A 148 -17.51 2.71 6.00
N GLY A 149 -18.28 3.52 5.27
CA GLY A 149 -19.69 3.24 4.95
C GLY A 149 -19.85 2.38 3.71
N GLY A 150 -18.92 2.47 2.76
CA GLY A 150 -18.91 1.66 1.55
C GLY A 150 -18.35 2.40 0.33
N TYR A 151 -18.75 1.94 -0.85
CA TYR A 151 -18.41 2.55 -2.14
C TYR A 151 -19.67 2.94 -2.88
N LYS A 152 -19.62 4.07 -3.60
CA LYS A 152 -20.60 4.39 -4.64
C LYS A 152 -20.55 3.29 -5.71
N LYS A 153 -21.73 2.88 -6.17
CA LYS A 153 -21.89 1.86 -7.21
C LYS A 153 -21.92 2.51 -8.59
N ASN A 154 -21.77 1.70 -9.64
CA ASN A 154 -21.96 2.08 -11.04
C ASN A 154 -21.04 3.23 -11.50
N LEU A 155 -19.79 3.24 -11.03
CA LEU A 155 -18.79 4.25 -11.41
C LEU A 155 -17.94 3.87 -12.63
N ILE A 156 -18.03 2.61 -13.07
CA ILE A 156 -17.34 2.09 -14.24
C ILE A 156 -18.34 1.43 -15.17
N THR A 157 -18.05 1.45 -16.46
CA THR A 157 -18.88 0.79 -17.49
C THR A 157 -18.68 -0.73 -17.46
N GLU A 158 -19.60 -1.47 -18.09
CA GLU A 158 -19.45 -2.93 -18.27
C GLU A 158 -18.18 -3.31 -19.03
N TYR A 159 -17.77 -2.46 -19.98
CA TYR A 159 -16.51 -2.62 -20.71
C TYR A 159 -15.30 -2.42 -19.79
N GLU A 160 -15.29 -1.38 -18.97
CA GLU A 160 -14.20 -1.12 -18.02
C GLU A 160 -14.10 -2.18 -16.92
N ALA A 161 -15.22 -2.73 -16.50
CA ALA A 161 -15.25 -3.83 -15.53
C ALA A 161 -14.46 -5.04 -16.02
N GLN A 162 -14.31 -5.22 -17.33
CA GLN A 162 -13.49 -6.30 -17.90
C GLN A 162 -12.02 -6.20 -17.50
N PHE A 163 -11.50 -5.02 -17.16
CA PHE A 163 -10.11 -4.84 -16.69
C PHE A 163 -9.91 -5.14 -15.20
N PHE A 164 -10.98 -5.52 -14.49
CA PHE A 164 -10.97 -5.78 -13.05
C PHE A 164 -11.46 -7.19 -12.71
N GLN A 165 -10.99 -8.18 -13.46
CA GLN A 165 -11.33 -9.58 -13.28
C GLN A 165 -10.29 -10.29 -12.40
N SER A 166 -10.75 -10.84 -11.28
CA SER A 166 -9.92 -11.66 -10.40
C SER A 166 -9.46 -12.91 -11.15
N ASP A 167 -8.23 -13.34 -10.89
CA ASP A 167 -7.58 -14.50 -11.52
C ASP A 167 -7.40 -14.41 -13.05
N VAL A 168 -7.72 -13.26 -13.67
CA VAL A 168 -7.57 -13.02 -15.10
C VAL A 168 -6.60 -11.87 -15.38
N ASN A 169 -6.85 -10.69 -14.78
CA ASN A 169 -6.03 -9.49 -15.02
C ASN A 169 -5.75 -8.65 -13.77
N ILE A 170 -6.32 -9.01 -12.62
CA ILE A 170 -5.93 -8.48 -11.32
C ILE A 170 -4.90 -9.40 -10.68
N LYS A 171 -3.78 -8.82 -10.22
CA LYS A 171 -2.73 -9.54 -9.45
C LYS A 171 -2.23 -10.81 -10.15
N VAL A 172 -1.97 -10.71 -11.45
CA VAL A 172 -1.50 -11.83 -12.26
C VAL A 172 0.02 -12.00 -12.06
N PRO A 173 0.49 -13.20 -11.66
CA PRO A 173 1.92 -13.47 -11.59
C PRO A 173 2.55 -13.49 -13.00
N ILE A 174 3.73 -12.90 -13.14
CA ILE A 174 4.53 -12.99 -14.36
C ILE A 174 5.62 -14.04 -14.12
N HIS A 175 5.44 -15.21 -14.72
CA HIS A 175 6.37 -16.32 -14.57
C HIS A 175 7.65 -16.11 -15.38
N ALA A 176 8.77 -16.57 -14.83
CA ALA A 176 10.03 -16.60 -15.55
C ALA A 176 9.93 -17.59 -16.74
N SER A 177 10.57 -17.25 -17.86
CA SER A 177 10.72 -18.17 -19.00
C SER A 177 11.69 -19.32 -18.73
N GLY A 178 12.51 -19.20 -17.69
CA GLY A 178 13.48 -20.19 -17.25
C GLY A 178 13.51 -20.27 -15.73
N MET A 179 14.69 -20.16 -15.13
CA MET A 179 14.82 -20.12 -13.67
C MET A 179 14.27 -18.81 -13.10
N ASP A 180 13.46 -18.95 -12.06
CA ASP A 180 12.91 -17.88 -11.24
C ASP A 180 13.76 -17.59 -9.99
N ASN A 181 14.85 -18.33 -9.81
CA ASN A 181 15.80 -18.13 -8.72
C ASN A 181 17.23 -17.92 -9.20
N VAL A 182 18.04 -17.31 -8.32
CA VAL A 182 19.46 -17.06 -8.52
C VAL A 182 20.20 -17.38 -7.23
N THR A 183 21.42 -17.89 -7.32
CA THR A 183 22.29 -18.06 -6.15
C THR A 183 23.18 -16.83 -5.97
N VAL A 184 23.02 -16.13 -4.85
CA VAL A 184 23.86 -14.97 -4.48
C VAL A 184 25.06 -15.44 -3.69
N LEU A 185 26.25 -15.24 -4.25
CA LEU A 185 27.51 -15.58 -3.61
C LEU A 185 28.01 -14.44 -2.69
N PRO A 186 28.80 -14.76 -1.66
CA PRO A 186 29.51 -13.75 -0.89
C PRO A 186 30.36 -12.88 -1.81
N ALA A 187 30.34 -11.56 -1.58
CA ALA A 187 31.18 -10.67 -2.38
C ALA A 187 32.65 -10.88 -2.02
N GLU A 188 33.50 -11.01 -3.03
CA GLU A 188 34.95 -10.91 -2.85
C GLU A 188 35.33 -9.53 -2.34
N LYS A 189 36.39 -9.46 -1.52
CA LYS A 189 36.81 -8.30 -0.70
C LYS A 189 37.08 -6.99 -1.49
N ALA A 190 36.93 -6.97 -2.82
CA ALA A 190 37.29 -5.85 -3.69
C ALA A 190 36.10 -5.21 -4.44
N GLN A 191 34.84 -5.57 -4.17
CA GLN A 191 33.73 -4.91 -4.86
C GLN A 191 33.41 -3.53 -4.26
N VAL A 192 33.75 -2.51 -5.05
CA VAL A 192 33.34 -1.11 -4.92
C VAL A 192 31.86 -1.06 -4.53
N LYS A 193 31.53 -0.32 -3.46
CA LYS A 193 30.14 0.02 -3.12
C LYS A 193 29.52 0.70 -4.34
N ILE A 194 28.81 -0.05 -5.18
CA ILE A 194 28.03 0.53 -6.27
C ILE A 194 27.07 1.49 -5.57
N LYS A 195 27.20 2.80 -5.87
CA LYS A 195 26.21 3.81 -5.49
C LYS A 195 24.92 3.44 -6.20
N SER A 196 24.18 2.55 -5.55
CA SER A 196 22.93 2.00 -6.03
C SER A 196 21.95 3.16 -6.13
N LYS A 197 21.50 3.52 -7.35
CA LYS A 197 20.37 4.45 -7.61
C LYS A 197 19.02 3.82 -7.20
N TYR A 198 19.05 3.08 -6.11
CA TYR A 198 17.97 2.28 -5.60
C TYR A 198 17.39 3.00 -4.39
N ASN A 199 16.11 3.32 -4.47
CA ASN A 199 15.46 4.26 -3.56
C ASN A 199 14.62 3.54 -2.49
N ALA A 200 14.72 2.22 -2.33
CA ALA A 200 13.96 1.60 -1.24
C ALA A 200 14.59 1.94 0.11
N ALA A 201 13.75 2.06 1.12
CA ALA A 201 14.17 2.43 2.46
C ALA A 201 14.99 1.32 3.16
N GLY A 202 14.81 0.06 2.75
CA GLY A 202 15.36 -1.09 3.45
C GLY A 202 14.96 -2.43 2.84
N TYR A 203 15.23 -3.49 3.59
CA TYR A 203 14.91 -4.87 3.26
C TYR A 203 14.66 -5.65 4.55
N TYR A 204 13.95 -6.77 4.46
CA TYR A 204 13.83 -7.74 5.54
C TYR A 204 14.94 -8.78 5.46
N TYR A 205 15.45 -9.20 6.61
CA TYR A 205 16.35 -10.33 6.75
C TYR A 205 16.20 -10.96 8.13
N HIS A 206 15.95 -12.27 8.18
CA HIS A 206 15.55 -12.97 9.41
C HIS A 206 14.30 -12.36 10.08
N ASN A 207 13.33 -11.93 9.28
CA ASN A 207 12.12 -11.22 9.74
C ASN A 207 12.36 -9.84 10.38
N PHE A 208 13.58 -9.33 10.35
CA PHE A 208 13.89 -7.99 10.85
C PHE A 208 14.05 -7.01 9.69
N TRP A 209 13.38 -5.87 9.79
CA TRP A 209 13.58 -4.75 8.87
C TRP A 209 14.97 -4.13 9.08
N ARG A 210 15.70 -3.94 7.98
CA ARG A 210 17.05 -3.36 7.94
C ARG A 210 17.07 -2.18 6.97
N PRO A 211 17.34 -0.96 7.44
CA PRO A 211 17.36 0.20 6.57
C PRO A 211 18.65 0.24 5.74
N LEU A 212 18.54 0.68 4.49
CA LEU A 212 19.71 0.83 3.61
C LEU A 212 20.55 2.07 3.95
N SER A 213 20.02 2.99 4.76
CA SER A 213 20.79 4.13 5.31
C SER A 213 21.91 3.71 6.26
N GLY A 214 21.89 2.47 6.75
CA GLY A 214 22.79 1.99 7.80
C GLY A 214 22.39 2.46 9.20
N THR A 215 21.22 3.08 9.36
CA THR A 215 20.68 3.45 10.66
C THR A 215 20.44 2.19 11.49
N VAL A 216 20.94 2.18 12.72
CA VAL A 216 20.65 1.09 13.66
C VAL A 216 19.22 1.28 14.17
N ILE A 217 18.36 0.29 13.91
CA ILE A 217 16.99 0.28 14.43
C ILE A 217 17.01 -0.47 15.76
N GLN A 218 16.44 0.14 16.79
CA GLN A 218 16.20 -0.54 18.06
C GLN A 218 15.09 -1.57 17.87
N HIS A 219 15.40 -2.83 18.20
CA HIS A 219 14.44 -3.91 18.14
C HIS A 219 13.86 -4.18 19.53
N PHE A 220 12.54 -4.32 19.60
CA PHE A 220 11.84 -4.72 20.81
C PHE A 220 11.42 -6.17 20.66
N ASN A 221 12.15 -7.07 21.31
CA ASN A 221 11.89 -8.51 21.20
C ASN A 221 10.86 -9.01 22.23
N ASP A 222 10.48 -8.17 23.19
CA ASP A 222 9.55 -8.51 24.25
C ASP A 222 8.51 -7.40 24.48
N SER A 223 7.29 -7.83 24.79
CA SER A 223 6.15 -6.96 25.10
C SER A 223 6.45 -6.00 26.25
N SER A 224 7.15 -6.43 27.30
CA SER A 224 7.46 -5.57 28.44
C SER A 224 8.39 -4.41 28.06
N ALA A 225 9.34 -4.65 27.13
CA ALA A 225 10.22 -3.62 26.62
C ALA A 225 9.47 -2.59 25.77
N ILE A 226 8.48 -3.04 24.98
CA ILE A 226 7.59 -2.16 24.21
C ILE A 226 6.77 -1.30 25.18
N THR A 227 6.08 -1.91 26.16
CA THR A 227 5.29 -1.20 27.16
C THR A 227 6.12 -0.20 27.96
N HIS A 228 7.33 -0.58 28.36
CA HIS A 228 8.24 0.33 29.07
C HIS A 228 8.63 1.52 28.20
N CYS A 229 8.95 1.30 26.92
CA CYS A 229 9.29 2.36 25.97
C CYS A 229 8.11 3.32 25.75
N LEU A 230 6.89 2.79 25.67
CA LEU A 230 5.69 3.57 25.39
C LEU A 230 5.03 4.18 26.63
N ARG A 231 5.51 3.83 27.83
CA ARG A 231 4.96 4.32 29.11
C ARG A 231 4.94 5.86 29.14
N GLY A 232 3.75 6.42 29.39
CA GLY A 232 3.54 7.86 29.50
C GLY A 232 3.68 8.63 28.18
N LYS A 233 3.70 7.94 27.03
CA LYS A 233 3.74 8.55 25.70
C LYS A 233 2.36 8.52 25.06
N ILE A 234 2.04 9.56 24.31
CA ILE A 234 0.88 9.60 23.42
C ILE A 234 1.38 9.25 22.02
N ILE A 235 0.75 8.27 21.37
CA ILE A 235 1.11 7.82 20.03
C ILE A 235 0.02 8.26 19.05
N TYR A 236 0.39 9.10 18.11
CA TYR A 236 -0.47 9.47 16.97
C TYR A 236 -0.15 8.54 15.80
N MET A 237 -1.15 7.79 15.35
CA MET A 237 -1.01 6.86 14.23
C MET A 237 -1.85 7.35 13.05
N LEU A 238 -1.19 7.70 11.96
CA LEU A 238 -1.81 8.22 10.74
C LEU A 238 -1.39 7.34 9.57
N GLY A 239 -2.36 6.80 8.83
CA GLY A 239 -2.07 6.07 7.60
C GLY A 239 -3.20 5.15 7.17
N ASP A 240 -2.84 4.16 6.36
CA ASP A 240 -3.78 3.28 5.68
C ASP A 240 -4.16 2.04 6.51
N SER A 241 -4.67 1.01 5.84
CA SER A 241 -5.03 -0.26 6.50
C SER A 241 -3.85 -0.95 7.20
N THR A 242 -2.61 -0.63 6.86
CA THR A 242 -1.40 -1.10 7.56
C THR A 242 -1.28 -0.44 8.92
N VAL A 243 -1.51 0.86 9.01
CA VAL A 243 -1.50 1.59 10.29
C VAL A 243 -2.64 1.12 11.19
N ARG A 244 -3.82 0.84 10.63
CA ARG A 244 -4.91 0.21 11.40
C ARG A 244 -4.49 -1.13 12.02
N GLN A 245 -3.78 -1.98 11.29
CA GLN A 245 -3.28 -3.26 11.83
C GLN A 245 -2.29 -3.04 12.99
N TRP A 246 -1.42 -2.04 12.88
CA TRP A 246 -0.54 -1.64 14.00
C TRP A 246 -1.34 -1.14 15.20
N PHE A 247 -2.35 -0.29 14.99
CA PHE A 247 -3.23 0.18 16.06
C PHE A 247 -3.91 -0.99 16.78
N GLU A 248 -4.50 -1.92 16.01
CA GLU A 248 -5.13 -3.13 16.56
C GLU A 248 -4.14 -3.96 17.37
N TYR A 249 -2.93 -4.18 16.85
CA TYR A 249 -1.85 -4.86 17.59
C TYR A 249 -1.49 -4.15 18.90
N PHE A 250 -1.25 -2.84 18.86
CA PHE A 250 -0.88 -2.09 20.06
C PHE A 250 -1.99 -2.13 21.12
N THR A 251 -3.24 -1.92 20.73
CA THR A 251 -4.38 -1.97 21.67
C THR A 251 -4.62 -3.35 22.27
N ALA A 252 -4.23 -4.43 21.59
CA ALA A 252 -4.41 -5.79 22.07
C ALA A 252 -3.24 -6.29 22.93
N PHE A 253 -2.00 -5.88 22.62
CA PHE A 253 -0.79 -6.49 23.19
C PHE A 253 0.09 -5.55 24.01
N VAL A 254 -0.13 -4.23 23.95
CA VAL A 254 0.63 -3.26 24.72
C VAL A 254 -0.33 -2.58 25.70
N PRO A 255 -0.30 -2.94 26.99
CA PRO A 255 -1.19 -2.38 28.02
C PRO A 255 -0.94 -0.88 28.28
#